data_AF-A0A9D6YUV7-F1
#
_entry.id   AF-A0A9D6YUV7-F1
#
_cell.length_a   1.000
_cell.length_b   1.000
_cell.length_c   1.000
_cell.angle_alpha   90.00
_cell.angle_beta   90.00
_cell.angle_gamma   90.00
#
_symmetry.space_group_name_H-M   'P 1'
#
loop_
_entity.id
_entity.type
_entity.pdbx_description
1 polymer ?
#
loop_
_entity_poly.entity_id
_entity_poly.type
_entity_poly.pdbx_seq_one_letter_code
_entity_poly.pdbx_strand_id
1 'polypeptide(L)'
;ALGAPPRRPGRTDVGARARDAILTVGGKDQPLWPLLSESRHTLLLFEDAGSPITAPEATDMADKQLSVLRVTPENDPKRQVRARYRQRGPGWVLIRPDQVIAARGDGADLTALNSYLDRVLRPRKSSEIGASRERLPVGEA
;
A
#
# COMPACT_ATOMS: atom_id res chain seq x y z
N ALA A 1 10.85 -14.88 4.83
CA ALA A 1 9.90 -16.00 4.63
C ALA A 1 8.50 -15.52 4.95
N LEU A 2 7.51 -15.78 4.09
CA LEU A 2 6.10 -15.43 4.32
C LEU A 2 5.53 -16.36 5.40
N GLY A 3 5.63 -15.94 6.67
CA GLY A 3 5.10 -16.68 7.81
C GLY A 3 3.59 -16.83 7.70
N ALA A 4 3.09 -18.04 7.99
CA ALA A 4 1.66 -18.32 8.03
C ALA A 4 0.93 -17.27 8.89
N PRO A 5 -0.21 -16.72 8.44
CA PRO A 5 -0.87 -15.64 9.16
C PRO A 5 -1.29 -16.12 10.56
N PRO A 6 -1.16 -15.28 11.60
CA PRO A 6 -1.54 -15.63 12.95
C PRO A 6 -3.03 -16.02 13.01
N ARG A 7 -3.34 -17.08 13.78
CA ARG A 7 -4.69 -17.67 13.90
C ARG A 7 -5.78 -16.69 14.39
N ARG A 8 -5.37 -15.54 14.94
CA ARG A 8 -6.22 -14.39 15.27
C ARG A 8 -5.42 -13.11 15.01
N PRO A 9 -5.52 -12.47 13.83
CA PRO A 9 -4.86 -11.20 13.61
C PRO A 9 -5.40 -10.18 14.62
N GLY A 10 -4.50 -9.48 15.30
CA GLY A 10 -4.86 -8.36 16.14
C GLY A 10 -5.52 -7.25 15.32
N ARG A 11 -6.19 -6.34 16.03
CA ARG A 11 -6.80 -5.18 15.38
C ARG A 11 -5.73 -4.41 14.59
N THR A 12 -6.03 -4.12 13.32
CA THR A 12 -5.13 -3.45 12.37
C THR A 12 -3.82 -4.18 12.06
N ASP A 13 -3.77 -5.50 12.27
CA ASP A 13 -2.69 -6.34 11.75
C ASP A 13 -2.91 -6.67 10.27
N VAL A 14 -1.90 -7.26 9.63
CA VAL A 14 -2.01 -7.76 8.26
C VAL A 14 -3.17 -8.75 8.16
N GLY A 15 -4.02 -8.59 7.14
CA GLY A 15 -5.25 -9.36 6.94
C GLY A 15 -6.46 -8.86 7.73
N ALA A 16 -6.28 -7.91 8.66
CA ALA A 16 -7.39 -7.27 9.36
C ALA A 16 -7.95 -6.07 8.56
N ARG A 17 -9.19 -5.69 8.87
CA ARG A 17 -9.82 -4.49 8.30
C ARG A 17 -9.15 -3.22 8.84
N ALA A 18 -8.82 -2.32 7.91
CA ALA A 18 -8.39 -0.96 8.18
C ALA A 18 -9.46 -0.20 8.96
N ARG A 19 -9.04 0.73 9.81
CA ARG A 19 -9.96 1.41 10.71
C ARG A 19 -10.05 2.89 10.41
N ASP A 20 -11.27 3.39 10.58
CA ASP A 20 -11.51 4.81 10.47
C ASP A 20 -10.88 5.56 11.65
N ALA A 21 -10.44 6.77 11.35
CA ALA A 21 -9.91 7.77 12.25
C ALA A 21 -10.02 9.13 11.56
N ILE A 22 -9.97 10.21 12.34
CA ILE A 22 -9.98 11.57 11.81
C ILE A 22 -8.56 11.99 11.46
N LEU A 23 -8.37 12.50 10.24
CA LEU A 23 -7.15 13.10 9.74
C LEU A 23 -7.46 14.50 9.18
N THR A 24 -6.59 15.47 9.45
CA THR A 24 -6.73 16.81 8.87
C THR A 24 -6.10 16.84 7.48
N VAL A 25 -6.88 17.07 6.42
CA VAL A 25 -6.36 17.16 5.04
C VAL A 25 -6.78 18.48 4.43
N GLY A 26 -5.82 19.25 3.90
CA GLY A 26 -6.11 20.58 3.35
C GLY A 26 -6.77 21.52 4.38
N GLY A 27 -6.41 21.38 5.66
CA GLY A 27 -6.98 22.17 6.75
C GLY A 27 -8.38 21.74 7.22
N LYS A 28 -8.92 20.63 6.71
CA LYS A 28 -10.23 20.10 7.10
C LYS A 28 -10.10 18.73 7.74
N ASP A 29 -10.73 18.56 8.90
CA ASP A 29 -10.86 17.26 9.54
C ASP A 29 -11.83 16.39 8.74
N GLN A 30 -11.36 15.21 8.33
CA GLN A 30 -12.19 14.24 7.63
C GLN A 30 -11.87 12.80 8.06
N PRO A 31 -12.86 11.88 7.99
CA PRO A 31 -12.61 10.47 8.22
C PRO A 31 -11.69 9.89 7.13
N LEU A 32 -10.93 8.85 7.50
CA LEU A 32 -10.08 8.11 6.57
C LEU A 32 -10.90 7.26 5.61
N TRP A 33 -12.04 6.72 6.03
CA TRP A 33 -12.79 5.75 5.22
C TRP A 33 -13.11 6.21 3.80
N PRO A 34 -13.58 7.44 3.53
CA PRO A 34 -13.73 7.93 2.17
C PRO A 34 -12.44 7.87 1.33
N LEU A 35 -11.29 8.13 1.96
CA LEU A 35 -9.97 8.08 1.32
C LEU A 35 -9.46 6.65 1.11
N LEU A 36 -9.88 5.72 1.96
CA LEU A 36 -9.50 4.30 1.92
C LEU A 36 -10.38 3.44 1.01
N SER A 37 -11.57 3.95 0.65
CA SER A 37 -12.60 3.20 -0.11
C SER A 37 -12.54 3.46 -1.60
N GLU A 38 -11.54 4.20 -2.06
CA GLU A 38 -11.32 4.41 -3.48
C GLU A 38 -10.99 3.08 -4.18
N SER A 39 -11.17 3.01 -5.50
CA SER A 39 -10.88 1.81 -6.31
C SER A 39 -9.38 1.50 -6.45
N ARG A 40 -8.53 2.05 -5.58
CA ARG A 40 -7.07 1.96 -5.58
C ARG A 40 -6.54 1.56 -4.21
N HIS A 41 -5.32 1.04 -4.17
CA HIS A 41 -4.66 0.78 -2.90
C HIS A 41 -4.34 2.10 -2.20
N THR A 42 -4.24 2.10 -0.88
CA THR A 42 -3.82 3.27 -0.11
C THR A 42 -2.61 2.94 0.75
N LEU A 43 -1.55 3.74 0.62
CA LEU A 43 -0.37 3.71 1.46
C LEU A 43 -0.44 4.84 2.49
N LEU A 44 -0.59 4.48 3.76
CA LEU A 44 -0.40 5.41 4.87
C LEU A 44 1.10 5.45 5.21
N LEU A 45 1.69 6.64 5.17
CA LEU A 45 3.06 6.90 5.60
C LEU A 45 3.02 7.68 6.91
N PHE A 46 3.42 7.07 8.01
CA PHE A 46 3.52 7.70 9.32
C PHE A 46 4.90 8.33 9.45
N GLU A 47 4.97 9.65 9.43
CA GLU A 47 6.22 10.41 9.41
C GLU A 47 6.33 11.27 10.67
N ASP A 48 7.51 11.29 11.28
CA ASP A 48 7.78 12.18 12.41
C ASP A 48 8.41 13.49 11.90
N ALA A 49 8.36 14.54 12.71
CA ALA A 49 8.93 15.83 12.36
C ALA A 49 10.42 15.67 12.01
N GLY A 50 10.80 16.05 10.79
CA GLY A 50 12.18 15.96 10.29
C GLY A 50 12.65 14.57 9.86
N SER A 51 11.78 13.56 9.83
CA SER A 51 12.11 12.20 9.36
C SER A 51 11.12 11.75 8.27
N PRO A 52 11.22 12.33 7.05
CA PRO A 52 10.37 11.91 5.93
C PRO A 52 10.74 10.50 5.47
N ILE A 53 9.73 9.70 5.19
CA ILE A 53 9.89 8.37 4.59
C ILE A 53 9.98 8.55 3.08
N THR A 54 11.10 8.13 2.50
CA THR A 54 11.32 8.16 1.06
C THR A 54 10.96 6.80 0.48
N ALA A 55 9.84 6.74 -0.24
CA ALA A 55 9.34 5.53 -0.90
C ALA A 55 9.23 5.79 -2.42
N PRO A 56 10.35 5.72 -3.17
CA PRO A 56 10.40 6.11 -4.58
C PRO A 56 9.48 5.23 -5.44
N GLU A 57 9.49 3.91 -5.23
CA GLU A 57 8.63 2.98 -5.96
C GLU A 57 7.14 3.24 -5.75
N ALA A 58 6.74 3.66 -4.54
CA ALA A 58 5.36 4.04 -4.26
C ALA A 58 4.98 5.36 -4.94
N THR A 59 5.93 6.28 -5.05
CA THR A 59 5.74 7.59 -5.69
C THR A 59 5.53 7.44 -7.19
N ASP A 60 6.26 6.55 -7.85
CA ASP A 60 6.11 6.26 -9.29
C ASP A 60 4.71 5.70 -9.65
N MET A 61 4.07 5.05 -8.67
CA MET A 61 2.74 4.43 -8.81
C MET A 61 1.60 5.30 -8.28
N ALA A 62 1.93 6.45 -7.67
CA ALA A 62 0.97 7.38 -7.13
C ALA A 62 -0.03 7.84 -8.21
N ASP A 63 -1.27 8.09 -7.80
CA ASP A 63 -2.40 8.57 -8.61
C ASP A 63 -2.89 7.63 -9.72
N LYS A 64 -2.17 6.54 -10.01
CA LYS A 64 -2.58 5.50 -10.97
C LYS A 64 -3.26 4.32 -10.28
N GLN A 65 -2.55 3.71 -9.33
CA GLN A 65 -3.00 2.49 -8.63
C GLN A 65 -2.82 2.57 -7.12
N LEU A 66 -2.15 3.63 -6.64
CA LEU A 66 -1.81 3.84 -5.25
C LEU A 66 -2.15 5.28 -4.84
N SER A 67 -2.99 5.42 -3.81
CA SER A 67 -3.18 6.65 -3.05
C SER A 67 -2.08 6.72 -1.99
N VAL A 68 -1.36 7.84 -1.88
CA VAL A 68 -0.36 8.02 -0.80
C VAL A 68 -0.85 9.08 0.17
N LEU A 69 -1.06 8.70 1.43
CA LEU A 69 -1.47 9.60 2.50
C LEU A 69 -0.38 9.69 3.55
N ARG A 70 0.19 10.88 3.71
CA ARG A 70 1.19 11.17 4.74
C ARG A 70 0.48 11.55 6.04
N VAL A 71 0.82 10.87 7.13
CA VAL A 71 0.33 11.09 8.49
C VAL A 71 1.48 11.68 9.29
N THR A 72 1.42 12.99 9.49
CA THR A 72 2.45 13.82 10.13
C THR A 72 1.92 14.40 11.45
N PRO A 73 2.77 14.96 12.33
CA PRO A 73 2.31 15.61 13.55
C PRO A 73 1.35 16.79 13.29
N GLU A 74 1.47 17.46 12.14
CA GLU A 74 0.65 18.61 11.77
C GLU A 74 -0.78 18.21 11.41
N ASN A 75 -0.96 17.04 10.78
CA ASN A 75 -2.27 16.57 10.33
C ASN A 75 -2.91 15.47 11.19
N ASP A 76 -2.15 14.91 12.13
CA ASP A 76 -2.63 14.05 13.21
C ASP A 76 -2.13 14.56 14.57
N PRO A 77 -2.47 15.81 14.97
CA PRO A 77 -1.92 16.44 16.20
C PRO A 77 -2.34 15.69 17.47
N LYS A 78 -3.51 15.03 17.44
CA LYS A 78 -4.03 14.21 18.53
C LYS A 78 -3.53 12.75 18.48
N ARG A 79 -2.68 12.40 17.51
CA ARG A 79 -2.15 11.05 17.28
C ARG A 79 -3.23 9.97 17.18
N GLN A 80 -4.42 10.33 16.69
CA GLN A 80 -5.58 9.45 16.61
C GLN A 80 -5.36 8.35 15.57
N VAL A 81 -4.84 8.70 14.39
CA VAL A 81 -4.55 7.74 13.34
C VAL A 81 -3.42 6.82 13.79
N ARG A 82 -2.34 7.39 14.34
CA ARG A 82 -1.21 6.61 14.91
C ARG A 82 -1.67 5.60 15.95
N ALA A 83 -2.44 6.04 16.94
CA ALA A 83 -2.98 5.16 17.97
C ALA A 83 -3.88 4.08 17.36
N ARG A 84 -4.71 4.45 16.37
CA ARG A 84 -5.65 3.52 15.72
C ARG A 84 -4.94 2.39 14.98
N TYR A 85 -3.83 2.69 14.31
CA TYR A 85 -3.00 1.73 13.58
C TYR A 85 -1.86 1.14 14.43
N ARG A 86 -1.81 1.48 15.73
CA ARG A 86 -0.79 1.02 16.69
C ARG A 86 0.64 1.36 16.25
N GLN A 87 0.81 2.48 15.55
CA GLN A 87 2.10 2.92 15.03
C GLN A 87 2.81 3.78 16.07
N ARG A 88 3.98 3.32 16.56
CA ARG A 88 4.72 3.97 17.65
C ARG A 88 5.75 5.01 17.18
N GLY A 89 6.26 4.87 15.97
CA GLY A 89 7.25 5.78 15.36
C GLY A 89 7.05 5.83 13.84
N PRO A 90 8.07 6.22 13.06
CA PRO A 90 7.96 6.25 11.62
C PRO A 90 7.64 4.86 11.05
N GLY A 91 6.79 4.79 10.04
CA GLY A 91 6.47 3.54 9.37
C GLY A 91 5.34 3.66 8.37
N TRP A 92 4.85 2.53 7.91
CA TRP A 92 3.91 2.49 6.79
C TRP A 92 2.88 1.39 6.94
N VAL A 93 1.70 1.62 6.37
CA VAL A 93 0.62 0.63 6.28
C VAL A 93 0.03 0.68 4.87
N LEU A 94 0.02 -0.46 4.20
CA LEU A 94 -0.60 -0.63 2.90
C LEU A 94 -1.99 -1.25 3.04
N ILE A 95 -2.97 -0.60 2.44
CA ILE A 95 -4.40 -0.93 2.53
C ILE A 95 -4.92 -1.20 1.12
N ARG A 96 -5.66 -2.29 0.96
CA ARG A 96 -6.32 -2.68 -0.29
C ARG A 96 -7.63 -1.90 -0.50
N PRO A 97 -8.15 -1.84 -1.74
CA PRO A 97 -9.45 -1.21 -2.04
C PRO A 97 -10.63 -1.77 -1.22
N ASP A 98 -10.55 -3.03 -0.77
CA ASP A 98 -11.55 -3.68 0.09
C ASP A 98 -11.38 -3.34 1.60
N GLN A 99 -10.56 -2.34 1.91
CA GLN A 99 -10.21 -1.88 3.25
C GLN A 99 -9.48 -2.94 4.10
N VAL A 100 -8.78 -3.90 3.48
CA VAL A 100 -7.95 -4.87 4.19
C VAL A 100 -6.50 -4.40 4.23
N ILE A 101 -5.86 -4.52 5.39
CA ILE A 101 -4.41 -4.24 5.51
C ILE A 101 -3.64 -5.36 4.80
N ALA A 102 -2.96 -5.01 3.72
CA ALA A 102 -2.14 -5.93 2.92
C ALA A 102 -0.76 -6.16 3.54
N ALA A 103 -0.14 -5.08 4.02
CA ALA A 103 1.20 -5.11 4.58
C ALA A 103 1.41 -3.89 5.50
N ARG A 104 2.40 -3.97 6.38
CA ARG A 104 2.84 -2.86 7.24
C ARG A 104 4.28 -3.07 7.65
N GLY A 105 4.97 -1.99 7.99
CA GLY A 105 6.37 -2.04 8.42
C GLY A 105 6.81 -0.77 9.14
N ASP A 106 8.04 -0.78 9.61
CA ASP A 106 8.71 0.41 10.13
C ASP A 106 9.22 1.31 8.99
N GLY A 107 9.65 2.53 9.34
CA GLY A 107 10.09 3.51 8.35
C GLY A 107 11.48 3.24 7.77
N ALA A 108 12.25 2.32 8.34
CA ALA A 108 13.60 1.98 7.90
C ALA A 108 13.62 0.78 6.95
N ASP A 109 12.61 -0.10 7.02
CA ASP A 109 12.46 -1.28 6.16
C ASP A 109 11.24 -1.16 5.23
N LEU A 110 11.53 -0.92 3.95
CA LEU A 110 10.55 -0.90 2.87
C LEU A 110 10.56 -2.19 2.02
N THR A 111 11.33 -3.22 2.41
CA THR A 111 11.51 -4.44 1.61
C THR A 111 10.18 -5.12 1.33
N ALA A 112 9.34 -5.26 2.36
CA ALA A 112 8.01 -5.88 2.23
C ALA A 112 7.04 -5.01 1.40
N LEU A 113 7.17 -3.68 1.47
CA LEU A 113 6.39 -2.76 0.65
C LEU A 113 6.74 -2.96 -0.83
N ASN A 114 8.02 -2.81 -1.18
CA ASN A 114 8.51 -2.95 -2.56
C ASN A 114 8.16 -4.32 -3.15
N SER A 115 8.34 -5.39 -2.37
CA SER A 115 7.94 -6.75 -2.77
C SER A 115 6.45 -6.86 -3.09
N TYR A 116 5.58 -6.18 -2.34
CA TYR A 116 4.15 -6.16 -2.61
C TYR A 116 3.83 -5.35 -3.87
N LEU A 117 4.40 -4.14 -4.00
CA LEU A 117 4.18 -3.26 -5.15
C LEU A 117 4.57 -3.97 -6.45
N ASP A 118 5.74 -4.62 -6.48
CA ASP A 118 6.23 -5.35 -7.65
C ASP A 118 5.36 -6.57 -8.00
N ARG A 119 4.86 -7.29 -6.99
CA ARG A 119 4.08 -8.51 -7.21
C ARG A 119 2.61 -8.28 -7.54
N VAL A 120 2.01 -7.23 -6.98
CA VAL A 120 0.54 -7.03 -6.99
C VAL A 120 0.14 -5.85 -7.87
N LEU A 121 0.88 -4.74 -7.83
CA LEU A 121 0.49 -3.51 -8.52
C LEU A 121 1.21 -3.33 -9.84
N ARG A 122 2.45 -3.81 -9.98
CA ARG A 122 3.10 -3.76 -11.30
C ARG A 122 2.41 -4.77 -12.21
N PRO A 123 1.87 -4.33 -13.36
CA PRO A 123 1.44 -5.28 -14.36
C PRO A 123 2.67 -6.09 -14.72
N ARG A 124 2.60 -7.42 -14.53
CA ARG A 124 3.55 -8.30 -15.18
C ARG A 124 3.48 -7.91 -16.64
N LYS A 125 4.55 -7.34 -17.19
CA LYS A 125 4.70 -7.32 -18.64
C LYS A 125 4.47 -8.78 -19.03
N SER A 126 3.39 -9.03 -19.74
CA SER A 126 3.17 -10.26 -20.47
C SER A 126 4.28 -10.33 -21.50
N SER A 127 5.50 -10.63 -21.07
CA SER A 127 6.59 -10.98 -21.96
C SER A 127 6.20 -12.32 -22.57
N GLU A 128 5.79 -12.24 -23.83
CA GLU A 128 6.12 -13.24 -24.84
C GLU A 128 5.44 -14.61 -24.70
N ILE A 129 4.11 -14.63 -24.76
CA ILE A 129 3.41 -15.77 -25.38
C ILE A 129 3.14 -15.38 -26.84
N GLY A 130 4.20 -15.33 -27.64
CA GLY A 130 4.11 -14.77 -28.99
C GLY A 130 5.31 -15.07 -29.90
N ALA A 131 6.02 -16.18 -29.69
CA ALA A 131 7.04 -16.61 -30.64
C ALA A 131 7.17 -18.15 -30.60
N SER A 132 6.37 -18.82 -31.43
CA SER A 132 6.67 -20.10 -32.11
C SER A 132 5.37 -20.80 -32.47
N ARG A 133 4.72 -20.32 -33.54
CA ARG A 133 3.93 -21.20 -34.40
C ARG A 133 4.52 -21.07 -35.79
N GLU A 134 5.57 -21.86 -35.98
CA GLU A 134 6.17 -22.18 -37.26
C GLU A 134 5.05 -22.56 -38.23
N ARG A 135 4.78 -21.71 -39.22
CA ARG A 135 3.93 -22.07 -40.36
C ARG A 135 4.82 -22.79 -41.35
N LEU A 136 4.68 -24.11 -41.42
CA LEU A 136 5.16 -24.90 -42.55
C LEU A 136 4.42 -24.44 -43.83
N PRO A 137 5.12 -24.24 -44.96
CA PRO A 137 4.45 -24.02 -46.23
C PRO A 137 3.84 -25.33 -46.73
N VAL A 138 2.55 -25.30 -47.05
CA VAL A 138 1.87 -26.32 -47.84
C VAL A 138 2.42 -26.24 -49.26
N GLY A 139 3.19 -27.25 -49.66
CA GLY A 139 3.50 -27.51 -51.06
C GLY A 139 2.49 -28.50 -51.61
N GLU A 140 1.64 -28.04 -52.53
CA GLU A 140 0.84 -28.88 -53.40
C GLU A 140 1.75 -29.62 -54.40
N ALA A 141 1.50 -30.91 -54.57
CA ALA A 141 1.88 -31.70 -55.74
C ALA A 141 0.83 -32.79 -55.97
#